data_AF-A0A498NYY4-F1
#
_entry.id   AF-A0A498NYY4-F1
#
_cell.length_a   1.000
_cell.length_b   1.000
_cell.length_c   1.000
_cell.angle_alpha   90.00
_cell.angle_beta   90.00
_cell.angle_gamma   90.00
#
_symmetry.space_group_name_H-M   'P 1'
#
loop_
_entity.id
_entity.type
_entity.pdbx_description
1 polymer ?
#
loop_
_entity_poly.entity_id
_entity_poly.type
_entity_poly.pdbx_seq_one_letter_code
_entity_poly.pdbx_strand_id
1 'polypeptide(L)'
;MERLSDILASYPSVEPQRSSASSWSFQQQKASDRWKEARRDHLKCLIAKEAVGHPLCWLCHERAVIRCTECLPEECFCGECDVSRHKKQPLHNRECVIHGFFEAVPPTSYAIKEEDGYRIHEQDGSCTKDCVEGNGLAQYLCICRYYAE
;
A
#
# COMPACT_ATOMS: atom_id res chain seq x y z
N MET A 1 -51.21 -28.46 0.99
CA MET A 1 -49.78 -28.15 1.18
C MET A 1 -49.04 -29.04 0.20
N GLU A 2 -48.54 -28.45 -0.88
CA GLU A 2 -47.88 -29.20 -1.96
C GLU A 2 -46.55 -29.76 -1.42
N ARG A 3 -46.26 -31.05 -1.68
CA ARG A 3 -45.02 -31.65 -1.16
C ARG A 3 -43.86 -31.13 -1.99
N LEU A 4 -42.76 -30.81 -1.31
CA LEU A 4 -41.53 -30.30 -1.94
C LEU A 4 -41.03 -31.19 -3.10
N SER A 5 -41.32 -32.49 -3.05
CA SER A 5 -41.05 -33.47 -4.10
C SER A 5 -41.72 -33.15 -5.43
N ASP A 6 -42.95 -32.62 -5.38
CA ASP A 6 -43.80 -32.45 -6.55
C ASP A 6 -43.37 -31.19 -7.32
N ILE A 7 -42.91 -30.17 -6.59
CA ILE A 7 -42.30 -28.95 -7.13
C ILE A 7 -40.99 -29.29 -7.87
N LEU A 8 -40.14 -30.14 -7.27
CA LEU A 8 -38.87 -30.54 -7.88
C LEU A 8 -39.06 -31.42 -9.13
N ALA A 9 -40.12 -32.24 -9.17
CA ALA A 9 -40.45 -33.07 -10.32
C ALA A 9 -41.04 -32.28 -11.51
N SER A 10 -41.65 -31.12 -11.25
CA SER A 10 -42.22 -30.24 -12.28
C SER A 10 -41.17 -29.43 -13.06
N TYR A 11 -39.93 -29.37 -12.56
CA TYR A 11 -38.87 -28.60 -13.18
C TYR A 11 -38.32 -29.38 -14.38
N PRO A 12 -38.44 -28.86 -15.62
CA PRO A 12 -37.80 -29.51 -16.75
C PRO A 12 -36.28 -29.54 -16.48
N SER A 13 -35.72 -30.74 -16.47
CA SER A 13 -34.27 -30.97 -16.41
C SER A 13 -33.66 -30.51 -17.73
N VAL A 14 -33.59 -29.20 -17.92
CA VAL A 14 -32.72 -28.61 -18.92
C VAL A 14 -31.32 -28.77 -18.36
N GLU A 15 -30.66 -29.89 -18.67
CA GLU A 15 -29.21 -29.94 -18.49
C GLU A 15 -28.64 -28.76 -19.29
N PRO A 16 -27.95 -27.81 -18.62
CA PRO A 16 -27.32 -26.72 -19.34
C PRO A 16 -26.38 -27.36 -20.35
N GLN A 17 -26.49 -27.03 -21.65
CA GLN A 17 -25.49 -27.42 -22.64
C GLN A 17 -24.12 -26.93 -22.15
N ARG A 18 -23.37 -27.82 -21.49
CA ARG A 18 -22.04 -27.54 -20.97
C ARG A 18 -21.10 -27.48 -22.16
N SER A 19 -20.95 -26.29 -22.71
CA SER A 19 -19.87 -25.99 -23.64
C SER A 19 -18.54 -26.30 -22.96
N SER A 20 -17.54 -26.83 -23.67
CA SER A 20 -16.19 -27.03 -23.10
C SER A 20 -15.59 -25.73 -22.52
N ALA A 21 -16.09 -24.57 -22.98
CA ALA A 21 -15.78 -23.24 -22.47
C ALA A 21 -16.29 -22.93 -21.05
N SER A 22 -17.22 -23.71 -20.50
CA SER A 22 -17.73 -23.58 -19.13
C SER A 22 -17.04 -24.53 -18.14
N SER A 23 -16.03 -25.30 -18.59
CA SER A 23 -15.24 -26.10 -17.68
C SER A 23 -14.30 -25.21 -16.86
N TRP A 24 -14.17 -25.52 -15.57
CA TRP A 24 -13.26 -24.82 -14.67
C TRP A 24 -11.81 -24.88 -15.15
N SER A 25 -11.39 -26.00 -15.74
CA SER A 25 -10.05 -26.17 -16.28
C SER A 25 -9.80 -25.26 -17.49
N PHE A 26 -10.80 -25.11 -18.38
CA PHE A 26 -10.71 -24.18 -19.50
C PHE A 26 -10.64 -22.73 -19.03
N GLN A 27 -11.43 -22.36 -18.02
CA GLN A 27 -11.40 -21.01 -17.44
C GLN A 27 -10.06 -20.70 -16.76
N GLN A 28 -9.49 -21.65 -16.00
CA GLN A 28 -8.17 -21.50 -15.41
C GLN A 28 -7.08 -21.33 -16.47
N GLN A 29 -7.11 -22.16 -17.52
CA GLN A 29 -6.14 -22.06 -18.62
C GLN A 29 -6.21 -20.68 -19.28
N LYS A 30 -7.43 -20.23 -19.62
CA LYS A 30 -7.66 -18.90 -20.22
C LYS A 30 -7.22 -17.77 -19.29
N ALA A 31 -7.47 -17.88 -17.99
CA ALA A 31 -7.00 -16.89 -17.01
C ALA A 31 -5.46 -16.86 -16.92
N SER A 32 -4.81 -18.03 -16.93
CA SER A 32 -3.35 -18.16 -16.94
C SER A 32 -2.74 -17.53 -18.19
N ASP A 33 -3.31 -17.79 -19.37
CA ASP A 33 -2.79 -17.25 -20.62
C ASP A 33 -2.95 -15.72 -20.70
N ARG A 34 -4.12 -15.21 -20.30
CA ARG A 34 -4.33 -13.75 -20.17
C ARG A 34 -3.38 -13.11 -19.16
N TRP A 35 -3.12 -13.78 -18.03
CA TRP A 35 -2.14 -13.29 -17.06
C TRP A 35 -0.74 -13.24 -17.66
N LYS A 36 -0.30 -14.28 -18.39
CA LYS A 36 1.02 -14.30 -19.07
C LYS A 36 1.16 -13.16 -20.07
N GLU A 37 0.12 -12.92 -20.88
CA GLU A 37 0.09 -11.82 -21.86
C GLU A 37 0.21 -10.45 -21.16
N ALA A 38 -0.55 -10.25 -20.08
CA ALA A 38 -0.57 -8.97 -19.37
C ALA A 38 0.59 -8.79 -18.37
N ARG A 39 1.31 -9.88 -18.02
CA ARG A 39 2.32 -9.90 -16.95
C ARG A 39 3.38 -8.83 -17.11
N ARG A 40 3.89 -8.66 -18.34
CA ARG A 40 4.93 -7.67 -18.64
C ARG A 40 4.47 -6.26 -18.30
N ASP A 41 3.26 -5.91 -18.70
CA ASP A 41 2.74 -4.56 -18.52
C ASP A 41 2.33 -4.32 -17.06
N HIS A 42 1.79 -5.33 -16.37
CA HIS A 42 1.59 -5.27 -14.93
C HIS A 42 2.90 -5.04 -14.17
N LEU A 43 3.96 -5.77 -14.53
CA LEU A 43 5.27 -5.60 -13.92
C LEU A 43 5.83 -4.19 -14.16
N LYS A 44 5.70 -3.66 -15.37
CA LYS A 44 6.10 -2.28 -15.67
C LYS A 44 5.34 -1.26 -14.84
N CYS A 45 4.02 -1.42 -14.70
CA CYS A 45 3.20 -0.53 -13.87
C CYS A 45 3.58 -0.63 -12.39
N LEU A 46 3.83 -1.84 -11.87
CA LEU A 46 4.29 -2.05 -10.50
C LEU A 46 5.65 -1.37 -10.28
N ILE A 47 6.60 -1.56 -11.18
CA ILE A 47 7.91 -0.89 -11.08
C ILE A 47 7.74 0.63 -11.16
N ALA A 48 6.95 1.15 -12.10
CA ALA A 48 6.74 2.60 -12.22
C ALA A 48 6.08 3.21 -10.97
N LYS A 49 5.20 2.46 -10.31
CA LYS A 49 4.56 2.87 -9.06
C LYS A 49 5.53 2.82 -7.88
N GLU A 50 6.30 1.74 -7.74
CA GLU A 50 7.15 1.50 -6.56
C GLU A 50 8.59 2.01 -6.70
N ALA A 51 9.02 2.41 -7.91
CA ALA A 51 10.35 2.95 -8.12
C ALA A 51 10.52 4.27 -7.35
N VAL A 52 11.49 4.27 -6.43
CA VAL A 52 11.94 5.47 -5.74
C VAL A 52 12.75 6.31 -6.72
N GLY A 53 12.07 7.22 -7.42
CA GLY A 53 12.69 8.20 -8.30
C GLY A 53 13.27 9.39 -7.53
N HIS A 54 13.18 10.57 -8.14
CA HIS A 54 13.43 11.84 -7.46
C HIS A 54 12.18 12.70 -7.51
N PRO A 55 11.08 12.26 -6.84
CA PRO A 55 9.84 13.00 -6.87
C PRO A 55 10.06 14.40 -6.26
N LEU A 56 9.34 15.37 -6.79
CA LEU A 56 9.24 16.70 -6.20
C LEU A 56 8.00 16.76 -5.32
N CYS A 57 8.08 17.54 -4.26
CA CYS A 57 6.96 17.84 -3.41
C CYS A 57 5.92 18.61 -4.22
N TRP A 58 4.67 18.18 -4.15
CA TRP A 58 3.61 18.85 -4.89
C TRP A 58 3.36 20.29 -4.45
N LEU A 59 3.66 20.64 -3.20
CA LEU A 59 3.35 21.96 -2.64
C LEU A 59 4.48 22.98 -2.84
N CYS A 60 5.74 22.57 -2.62
CA CYS A 60 6.89 23.48 -2.67
C CYS A 60 7.90 23.17 -3.78
N HIS A 61 7.72 22.07 -4.52
CA HIS A 61 8.62 21.59 -5.57
C HIS A 61 10.06 21.25 -5.13
N GLU A 62 10.36 21.26 -3.84
CA GLU A 62 11.58 20.67 -3.29
C GLU A 62 11.54 19.14 -3.35
N ARG A 63 12.66 18.46 -3.11
CA ARG A 63 12.71 16.99 -3.11
C ARG A 63 11.68 16.39 -2.14
N ALA A 64 10.83 15.49 -2.63
CA ALA A 64 9.91 14.71 -1.82
C ALA A 64 10.59 13.46 -1.26
N VAL A 65 10.25 13.15 -0.02
CA VAL A 65 10.74 11.98 0.72
C VAL A 65 9.61 11.18 1.39
N ILE A 66 8.39 11.72 1.37
CA ILE A 66 7.17 11.05 1.81
C ILE A 66 6.24 10.85 0.61
N ARG A 67 5.68 9.65 0.51
CA ARG A 67 4.57 9.30 -0.39
C ARG A 67 3.34 8.97 0.46
N CYS A 68 2.18 9.45 0.08
CA CYS A 68 0.90 9.12 0.70
C CYS A 68 -0.09 8.71 -0.38
N THR A 69 -0.36 7.41 -0.51
CA THR A 69 -1.22 6.84 -1.57
C THR A 69 -2.70 7.19 -1.43
N GLU A 70 -3.09 7.78 -0.29
CA GLU A 70 -4.45 8.27 -0.03
C GLU A 70 -4.61 9.76 -0.34
N CYS A 71 -3.50 10.49 -0.52
CA CYS A 71 -3.53 11.90 -0.93
C CYS A 71 -3.54 11.95 -2.45
N LEU A 72 -4.73 11.80 -3.04
CA LEU A 72 -4.91 11.88 -4.49
C LEU A 72 -5.40 13.26 -4.93
N PRO A 73 -4.92 13.79 -6.07
CA PRO A 73 -3.82 13.26 -6.91
C PRO A 73 -2.41 13.59 -6.37
N GLU A 74 -2.31 14.38 -5.30
CA GLU A 74 -1.04 14.87 -4.76
C GLU A 74 -0.35 13.89 -3.79
N GLU A 75 0.34 12.88 -4.32
CA GLU A 75 0.85 11.79 -3.47
C GLU A 75 2.22 12.09 -2.81
N CYS A 76 3.00 13.05 -3.30
CA CYS A 76 4.41 13.24 -2.90
C CYS A 76 4.67 14.55 -2.13
N PHE A 77 5.32 14.45 -0.98
CA PHE A 77 5.60 15.57 -0.09
C PHE A 77 7.05 15.60 0.42
N CYS A 78 7.59 16.80 0.61
CA CYS A 78 8.73 16.99 1.50
C CYS A 78 8.26 16.88 2.96
N GLY A 79 9.19 16.82 3.91
CA GLY A 79 8.86 16.63 5.32
C GLY A 79 7.96 17.69 5.94
N GLU A 80 8.22 18.96 5.67
CA GLU A 80 7.43 20.06 6.23
C GLU A 80 6.02 20.08 5.65
N CYS A 81 5.91 19.90 4.33
CA CYS A 81 4.64 19.81 3.63
C CYS A 81 3.82 18.59 4.05
N ASP A 82 4.46 17.45 4.32
CA ASP A 82 3.81 16.26 4.88
C ASP A 82 3.11 16.57 6.21
N VAL A 83 3.86 17.13 7.16
CA VAL A 83 3.32 17.45 8.49
C VAL A 83 2.14 18.41 8.39
N SER A 84 2.26 19.46 7.57
CA SER A 84 1.18 20.41 7.33
C SER A 84 -0.06 19.74 6.72
N ARG A 85 0.13 18.90 5.70
CA ARG A 85 -0.96 18.22 4.98
C ARG A 85 -1.67 17.18 5.85
N HIS A 86 -0.92 16.43 6.64
CA HIS A 86 -1.42 15.30 7.42
C HIS A 86 -1.75 15.63 8.88
N LYS A 87 -1.56 16.89 9.33
CA LYS A 87 -1.98 17.31 10.68
C LYS A 87 -3.47 17.01 10.97
N LYS A 88 -4.33 17.12 9.96
CA LYS A 88 -5.77 16.83 10.07
C LYS A 88 -6.15 15.41 9.63
N GLN A 89 -5.20 14.67 9.07
CA GLN A 89 -5.40 13.34 8.48
C GLN A 89 -4.25 12.40 8.91
N PRO A 90 -4.04 12.19 10.23
CA PRO A 90 -2.87 11.45 10.73
C PRO A 90 -2.91 9.94 10.45
N LEU A 91 -4.08 9.42 10.07
CA LEU A 91 -4.32 7.98 9.82
C LEU A 91 -4.05 7.57 8.37
N HIS A 92 -3.65 8.49 7.50
CA HIS A 92 -3.26 8.13 6.15
C HIS A 92 -2.02 7.23 6.16
N ASN A 93 -2.00 6.27 5.25
CA ASN A 93 -0.90 5.35 4.98
C ASN A 93 0.20 6.10 4.25
N ARG A 94 1.09 6.69 5.06
CA ARG A 94 2.29 7.37 4.61
C ARG A 94 3.44 6.38 4.52
N GLU A 95 4.24 6.55 3.49
CA GLU A 95 5.45 5.80 3.23
C GLU A 95 6.61 6.79 3.10
N CYS A 96 7.79 6.41 3.58
CA CYS A 96 9.02 7.14 3.37
C CYS A 96 10.03 6.25 2.63
N VAL A 97 11.08 6.87 2.11
CA VAL A 97 12.18 6.14 1.46
C VAL A 97 13.12 5.59 2.53
N ILE A 98 13.13 4.27 2.69
CA ILE A 98 14.05 3.52 3.56
C ILE A 98 14.81 2.52 2.69
N HIS A 99 16.15 2.51 2.77
CA HIS A 99 17.02 1.66 1.93
C HIS A 99 16.73 1.72 0.41
N GLY A 100 16.21 2.85 -0.09
CA GLY A 100 15.85 3.01 -1.50
C GLY A 100 14.50 2.40 -1.90
N PHE A 101 13.67 1.99 -0.95
CA PHE A 101 12.31 1.49 -1.16
C PHE A 101 11.29 2.36 -0.40
N PHE A 102 10.06 2.41 -0.90
CA PHE A 102 8.95 2.97 -0.13
C PHE A 102 8.54 1.96 0.94
N GLU A 103 8.65 2.39 2.20
CA GLU A 103 8.25 1.61 3.37
C GLU A 103 7.35 2.47 4.25
N ALA A 104 6.46 1.84 5.01
CA ALA A 104 5.58 2.54 5.94
C ALA A 104 6.41 3.42 6.89
N VAL A 105 5.95 4.66 7.13
CA VAL A 105 6.62 5.57 8.07
C VAL A 105 6.73 4.89 9.44
N PRO A 106 7.94 4.66 9.96
CA PRO A 106 8.12 3.98 11.24
C PRO A 106 7.44 4.74 12.38
N PRO A 107 6.91 4.05 13.39
CA PRO A 107 6.33 4.70 14.56
C PRO A 107 7.42 5.49 15.30
N THR A 108 7.06 6.63 15.86
CA THR A 108 7.98 7.43 16.70
C THR A 108 7.98 6.96 18.14
N SER A 109 6.95 6.21 18.54
CA SER A 109 6.74 5.72 19.89
C SER A 109 6.06 4.35 19.84
N TYR A 110 6.35 3.50 20.81
CA TYR A 110 5.70 2.20 20.97
C TYR A 110 5.27 1.99 22.43
N ALA A 111 4.21 1.22 22.64
CA ALA A 111 3.70 0.91 23.98
C ALA A 111 4.19 -0.47 24.43
N ILE A 112 4.81 -0.54 25.61
CA ILE A 112 5.17 -1.79 26.27
C ILE A 112 4.16 -2.05 27.39
N LYS A 113 3.63 -3.28 27.45
CA LYS A 113 2.82 -3.72 28.57
C LYS A 113 3.72 -4.06 29.76
N GLU A 114 3.49 -3.41 30.87
CA GLU A 114 4.14 -3.64 32.17
C GLU A 114 3.09 -4.11 33.19
N GLU A 115 3.53 -4.41 34.42
CA GLU A 115 2.64 -4.90 35.50
C GLU A 115 1.52 -3.90 35.84
N ASP A 116 1.83 -2.60 35.81
CA ASP A 116 0.90 -1.52 36.19
C ASP A 116 0.14 -0.89 35.00
N GLY A 117 0.29 -1.43 33.79
CA GLY A 117 -0.40 -0.91 32.60
C GLY A 117 0.48 -0.86 31.35
N TYR A 118 0.29 0.15 30.50
CA TYR A 118 1.11 0.38 29.32
C TYR A 118 2.00 1.61 29.53
N ARG A 119 3.29 1.46 29.25
CA ARG A 119 4.23 2.58 29.20
C ARG A 119 4.57 2.88 27.75
N ILE A 120 4.48 4.16 27.37
CA ILE A 120 4.90 4.63 26.05
C ILE A 120 6.40 4.89 26.09
N HIS A 121 7.11 4.31 25.13
CA HIS A 121 8.52 4.54 24.90
C HIS A 121 8.68 5.27 23.58
N GLU A 122 9.41 6.38 23.61
CA GLU A 122 9.85 7.04 22.39
C GLU A 122 10.95 6.19 21.75
N GLN A 123 10.83 5.94 20.45
CA GLN A 123 11.91 5.37 19.68
C GLN A 123 12.93 6.48 19.46
N ASP A 124 14.11 6.35 20.09
CA ASP A 124 15.29 7.10 19.64
C ASP A 124 15.32 6.93 18.13
N GLY A 125 15.33 8.04 17.39
CA GLY A 125 15.08 8.03 15.95
C GLY A 125 16.11 7.25 15.12
N SER A 126 16.80 6.23 15.63
CA SER A 126 17.86 5.39 15.06
C SER A 126 17.55 4.72 13.72
N CYS A 127 16.29 4.73 13.24
CA CYS A 127 16.02 4.58 11.81
C CYS A 127 16.80 5.64 10.96
N THR A 128 17.27 6.71 11.62
CA THR A 128 18.16 7.79 11.15
C THR A 128 19.50 7.36 10.57
N LYS A 129 20.03 6.17 10.83
CA LYS A 129 21.33 5.77 10.26
C LYS A 129 21.19 5.07 8.91
N ASP A 130 20.14 4.30 8.71
CA ASP A 130 20.05 3.43 7.52
C ASP A 130 19.28 4.07 6.35
N CYS A 131 18.62 5.22 6.58
CA CYS A 131 18.10 6.08 5.49
C CYS A 131 19.21 6.77 4.67
N VAL A 132 20.50 6.51 4.95
CA VAL A 132 21.63 7.35 4.50
C VAL A 132 22.51 6.70 3.42
N GLU A 133 22.49 5.39 3.22
CA GLU A 133 23.47 4.73 2.34
C GLU A 133 22.94 4.51 0.91
N GLY A 134 22.68 5.61 0.21
CA GLY A 134 22.31 5.62 -1.21
C GLY A 134 22.80 6.88 -1.92
N ASN A 135 24.11 6.94 -2.20
CA ASN A 135 24.79 7.94 -3.04
C ASN A 135 24.88 9.38 -2.52
N GLY A 136 25.81 9.62 -1.58
CA GLY A 136 26.76 10.74 -1.69
C GLY A 136 26.25 12.17 -1.45
N LEU A 137 25.03 12.40 -0.99
CA LEU A 137 24.56 13.71 -0.51
C LEU A 137 23.92 13.55 0.87
N ALA A 138 24.79 13.30 1.85
CA ALA A 138 24.44 13.24 3.25
C ALA A 138 24.09 14.64 3.75
N GLN A 139 22.80 14.96 3.75
CA GLN A 139 22.13 15.84 4.71
C GLN A 139 20.65 15.90 4.34
N TYR A 140 19.82 16.12 5.36
CA TYR A 140 18.45 16.65 5.31
C TYR A 140 17.29 15.68 5.57
N LEU A 141 16.69 15.96 6.72
CA LEU A 141 15.32 15.71 7.18
C LEU A 141 14.96 14.32 7.71
N CYS A 142 15.38 14.13 8.97
CA CYS A 142 14.65 13.42 10.00
C CYS A 142 13.24 14.03 10.16
N ILE A 143 12.25 13.42 9.52
CA ILE A 143 10.84 13.77 9.66
C ILE A 143 10.28 12.87 10.77
N CYS A 144 9.39 13.42 11.58
CA CYS A 144 8.67 12.76 12.68
C CYS A 144 9.13 13.08 14.12
N ARG A 145 9.55 14.33 14.40
CA ARG A 145 9.45 14.90 15.77
C ARG A 145 8.21 15.80 15.99
N TYR A 146 7.19 15.74 15.13
CA TYR A 146 6.16 16.79 15.07
C TYR A 146 4.75 16.41 15.57
N TYR A 147 4.59 15.36 16.37
CA TYR A 147 3.27 15.01 16.94
C TYR A 147 3.24 14.93 18.47
N ALA A 148 4.13 15.66 19.15
CA ALA A 148 4.14 15.78 20.61
C ALA A 148 4.18 17.26 21.04
N GLU A 149 3.15 18.03 20.65
CA GLU A 149 2.73 19.26 21.36
C GLU A 149 1.20 19.39 21.32
#